data_AF-A0A0G4MAF0-F1
#
_entry.id   AF-A0A0G4MAF0-F1
#
_cell.length_a   1.000
_cell.length_b   1.000
_cell.length_c   1.000
_cell.angle_alpha   90.00
_cell.angle_beta   90.00
_cell.angle_gamma   90.00
#
_symmetry.space_group_name_H-M   'P 1'
#
loop_
_entity.id
_entity.type
_entity.pdbx_description
1 polymer ?
#
loop_
_entity_poly.entity_id
_entity_poly.type
_entity_poly.pdbx_seq_one_letter_code
_entity_poly.pdbx_strand_id
1 'polypeptide(L)'
;MRNNIAQFEENSPLFGFLRYRRRNVIIKYLPEDTSRLIQARVTVHFNAVCERFAPYNTTFSISTAKELKDTKLSAACSLHAASGSISSSTSSLRRRRLMEIAEEEEE
;
A
#
# COMPACT_ATOMS: atom_id res chain seq x y z
N MET A 1 13.24 -13.07 2.62
CA MET A 1 13.31 -11.60 2.48
C MET A 1 14.07 -10.92 3.62
N ARG A 2 13.62 -11.03 4.89
CA ARG A 2 14.32 -10.37 6.01
C ARG A 2 15.81 -10.68 6.09
N ASN A 3 16.18 -11.95 5.97
CA ASN A 3 17.59 -12.37 6.02
C ASN A 3 18.40 -11.81 4.84
N ASN A 4 17.82 -11.77 3.63
CA ASN A 4 18.47 -11.19 2.46
C ASN A 4 18.76 -9.69 2.66
N ILE A 5 17.83 -8.95 3.27
CA ILE A 5 18.06 -7.52 3.60
C ILE A 5 19.15 -7.40 4.69
N ALA A 6 19.16 -8.30 5.67
CA ALA A 6 20.16 -8.28 6.75
C ALA A 6 21.58 -8.67 6.29
N GLN A 7 21.70 -9.47 5.23
CA GLN A 7 22.95 -9.89 4.61
C GLN A 7 23.37 -8.98 3.45
N PHE A 8 22.58 -7.96 3.14
CA PHE A 8 22.89 -7.02 2.08
C PHE A 8 23.92 -6.01 2.58
N GLU A 9 25.14 -6.12 2.07
CA GLU A 9 26.29 -5.32 2.53
C GLU A 9 26.33 -3.91 1.94
N GLU A 10 25.64 -3.69 0.82
CA GLU A 10 25.63 -2.40 0.16
C GLU A 10 24.62 -1.45 0.82
N ASN A 11 25.04 -0.20 1.06
CA ASN A 11 24.18 0.83 1.62
C ASN A 11 23.28 1.45 0.53
N SER A 12 22.50 0.60 -0.16
CA SER A 12 21.65 0.99 -1.28
C SER A 12 20.18 0.62 -1.00
N PRO A 13 19.23 1.44 -1.51
CA PRO A 13 17.81 1.21 -1.31
C PRO A 13 17.35 -0.04 -2.05
N LEU A 14 16.47 -0.83 -1.42
CA LEU A 14 15.88 -2.02 -2.02
C LEU A 14 14.37 -1.89 -2.11
N PHE A 15 13.81 -2.42 -3.19
CA PHE A 15 12.37 -2.56 -3.36
C PHE A 15 12.03 -4.04 -3.45
N GLY A 16 10.94 -4.43 -2.81
CA GLY A 16 10.45 -5.80 -2.90
C GLY A 16 8.94 -5.84 -3.01
N PHE A 17 8.45 -6.98 -3.43
CA PHE A 17 7.03 -7.27 -3.50
C PHE A 17 6.78 -8.59 -2.78
N LEU A 18 5.78 -8.63 -1.90
CA LEU A 18 5.34 -9.87 -1.29
C LEU A 18 3.82 -9.88 -1.12
N ARG A 19 3.26 -11.08 -1.00
CA ARG A 19 1.88 -11.26 -0.60
C ARG A 19 1.82 -11.60 0.87
N TYR A 20 1.22 -10.73 1.68
CA TYR A 20 0.97 -10.98 3.09
C TYR A 20 -0.52 -11.21 3.31
N ARG A 21 -0.88 -12.42 3.73
CA ARG A 21 -2.28 -12.89 3.78
C ARG A 21 -2.94 -12.74 2.40
N ARG A 22 -3.89 -11.83 2.26
CA ARG A 22 -4.64 -11.54 1.01
C ARG A 22 -4.29 -10.16 0.43
N ARG A 23 -3.16 -9.57 0.86
CA ARG A 23 -2.74 -8.22 0.46
C ARG A 23 -1.43 -8.30 -0.32
N ASN A 24 -1.39 -7.66 -1.49
CA ASN A 24 -0.19 -7.37 -2.24
C ASN A 24 0.52 -6.18 -1.57
N VAL A 25 1.73 -6.40 -1.07
CA VAL A 25 2.51 -5.42 -0.31
C VAL A 25 3.79 -5.10 -1.07
N ILE A 26 3.99 -3.82 -1.36
CA ILE A 26 5.27 -3.31 -1.86
C ILE A 26 6.11 -2.88 -0.66
N ILE A 27 7.32 -3.40 -0.55
CA ILE A 27 8.27 -3.06 0.50
C ILE A 27 9.30 -2.11 -0.05
N LYS A 28 9.57 -1.04 0.70
CA LYS A 28 10.64 -0.07 0.46
C LYS A 28 11.62 -0.14 1.61
N TYR A 29 12.81 -0.63 1.36
CA TYR A 29 13.93 -0.59 2.28
C TYR A 29 14.82 0.60 1.94
N LEU A 30 15.02 1.50 2.91
CA LEU A 30 15.88 2.68 2.77
C LEU A 30 16.74 2.80 4.03
N PRO A 31 18.03 2.40 3.96
CA PRO A 31 18.96 2.57 5.08
C PRO A 31 19.05 4.04 5.52
N GLU A 32 19.26 4.29 6.82
CA GLU A 32 19.33 5.65 7.37
C GLU A 32 20.54 6.44 6.86
N ASP A 33 21.66 5.74 6.62
CA ASP A 33 22.93 6.32 6.17
C ASP A 33 22.98 6.59 4.66
N THR A 34 21.83 6.48 3.97
CA THR A 34 21.76 6.71 2.53
C THR A 34 21.87 8.20 2.20
N SER A 35 22.73 8.56 1.23
CA SER A 35 22.94 9.97 0.85
C SER A 35 21.65 10.68 0.41
N ARG A 36 21.58 12.00 0.64
CA ARG A 36 20.37 12.80 0.33
C ARG A 36 19.96 12.73 -1.14
N LEU A 37 20.94 12.70 -2.05
CA LEU A 37 20.69 12.55 -3.48
C LEU A 37 20.00 11.21 -3.80
N ILE A 38 20.45 10.12 -3.17
CA ILE A 38 19.85 8.80 -3.36
C ILE A 38 18.44 8.78 -2.76
N GLN A 39 18.22 9.35 -1.58
CA GLN A 39 16.87 9.45 -0.99
C GLN A 39 15.87 10.14 -1.91
N ALA A 40 16.27 11.22 -2.60
CA ALA A 40 15.42 11.92 -3.55
C ALA A 40 15.09 11.02 -4.77
N ARG A 41 16.10 10.34 -5.32
CA ARG A 41 15.92 9.40 -6.44
C ARG A 41 15.02 8.22 -6.07
N VAL A 42 15.12 7.72 -4.84
CA VAL A 42 14.30 6.62 -4.34
C VAL A 42 12.82 6.94 -4.43
N THR A 43 12.39 8.16 -4.14
CA THR A 43 10.98 8.55 -4.28
C THR A 43 10.51 8.45 -5.73
N VAL A 44 11.32 8.90 -6.69
CA VAL A 44 11.00 8.82 -8.13
C VAL A 44 10.95 7.38 -8.60
N HIS A 45 11.98 6.59 -8.28
CA HIS A 45 12.03 5.18 -8.66
C HIS A 45 10.92 4.34 -8.00
N PHE A 46 10.54 4.69 -6.77
CA PHE A 46 9.47 4.00 -6.07
C PHE A 46 8.12 4.17 -6.76
N ASN A 47 7.84 5.33 -7.37
CA ASN A 47 6.61 5.52 -8.15
C ASN A 47 6.54 4.55 -9.34
N ALA A 48 7.64 4.38 -10.08
CA ALA A 48 7.70 3.41 -11.18
C ALA A 48 7.49 1.96 -10.70
N VAL A 49 7.96 1.62 -9.50
CA VAL A 49 7.69 0.31 -8.87
C VAL A 49 6.20 0.17 -8.55
N CYS A 50 5.59 1.17 -7.93
CA CYS A 50 4.16 1.18 -7.62
C CYS A 50 3.29 1.01 -8.87
N GLU A 51 3.63 1.71 -9.96
CA GLU A 51 2.96 1.59 -11.25
C GLU A 51 3.08 0.17 -11.84
N ARG A 52 4.29 -0.39 -11.82
CA ARG A 52 4.55 -1.75 -12.35
C ARG A 52 3.79 -2.85 -11.59
N PHE A 53 3.60 -2.68 -10.28
CA PHE A 53 2.92 -3.67 -9.42
C PHE A 53 1.46 -3.31 -9.14
N ALA A 54 0.87 -2.36 -9.88
CA ALA A 54 -0.55 -2.06 -9.77
C ALA A 54 -1.40 -3.25 -10.29
N PRO A 55 -2.48 -3.65 -9.59
CA PRO A 55 -2.93 -3.14 -8.30
C PRO A 55 -2.17 -3.75 -7.11
N TYR A 56 -1.62 -2.89 -6.25
CA TYR A 56 -1.12 -3.25 -4.92
C TYR A 56 -2.05 -2.72 -3.82
N ASN A 57 -1.99 -3.30 -2.62
CA ASN A 57 -2.90 -2.92 -1.54
C ASN A 57 -2.30 -1.91 -0.57
N THR A 58 -1.01 -2.06 -0.25
CA THR A 58 -0.33 -1.16 0.70
C THR A 58 1.17 -1.15 0.42
N THR A 59 1.82 -0.10 0.89
CA THR A 59 3.28 0.02 0.88
C THR A 59 3.80 -0.08 2.30
N PHE A 60 4.98 -0.66 2.47
CA PHE A 60 5.60 -0.86 3.77
C PHE A 60 7.06 -0.40 3.72
N SER A 61 7.33 0.75 4.34
CA SER A 61 8.67 1.34 4.39
C SER A 61 9.42 0.90 5.65
N ILE A 62 10.68 0.51 5.50
CA ILE A 62 11.56 0.10 6.59
C ILE A 62 12.96 0.67 6.40
N SER A 63 13.65 1.00 7.49
CA SER A 63 15.06 1.43 7.45
C SER A 63 16.04 0.34 7.85
N THR A 64 15.56 -0.67 8.57
CA THR A 64 16.38 -1.83 8.97
C THR A 64 15.62 -3.14 8.75
N ALA A 65 16.37 -4.24 8.51
CA ALA A 65 15.77 -5.56 8.33
C ALA A 65 14.93 -6.02 9.54
N LYS A 66 15.27 -5.56 10.76
CA LYS A 66 14.57 -5.92 12.00
C LYS A 66 13.14 -5.40 12.05
N GLU A 67 12.79 -4.41 11.23
CA GLU A 67 11.45 -3.86 11.16
C GLU A 67 10.47 -4.71 10.35
N LEU A 68 11.00 -5.62 9.52
CA LEU A 68 10.18 -6.59 8.81
C LEU A 68 9.72 -7.69 9.76
N LYS A 69 8.67 -7.37 10.52
CA LYS A 69 7.98 -8.27 11.47
C LYS A 69 6.52 -8.41 11.09
N ASP A 70 5.94 -9.57 11.39
CA ASP A 70 4.53 -9.86 11.14
C ASP A 70 3.58 -8.90 11.85
N THR A 71 3.96 -8.39 13.03
CA THR A 71 3.18 -7.41 13.78
C THR A 71 3.09 -6.07 13.04
N LYS A 72 4.21 -5.56 12.51
CA LYS A 72 4.22 -4.32 11.73
C LYS A 72 3.53 -4.50 10.36
N LEU A 73 3.74 -5.64 9.69
CA LEU A 73 3.04 -5.96 8.43
C LEU A 73 1.53 -6.07 8.64
N SER A 74 1.10 -6.73 9.71
CA SER A 74 -0.31 -6.81 10.10
C SER A 74 -0.88 -5.42 10.34
N ALA A 75 -0.21 -4.57 11.13
CA ALA A 75 -0.68 -3.21 11.41
C ALA A 75 -0.84 -2.37 10.12
N ALA A 76 0.15 -2.43 9.22
CA ALA A 76 0.11 -1.73 7.93
C ALA A 76 -1.00 -2.24 6.99
N CYS A 77 -1.43 -3.49 7.14
CA CYS A 77 -2.51 -4.10 6.36
C CYS A 77 -3.90 -3.96 7.02
N SER A 78 -3.96 -3.68 8.33
CA SER A 78 -5.19 -3.50 9.11
C SER A 78 -5.79 -2.11 8.93
N LEU A 79 -4.97 -1.08 8.64
CA LEU A 79 -5.44 0.27 8.39
C LEU A 79 -6.16 0.32 7.03
N HIS A 80 -7.44 -0.03 7.04
CA HIS A 80 -8.33 0.18 5.91
C HIS A 80 -8.53 1.70 5.75
N ALA A 81 -7.76 2.36 4.88
CA ALA A 81 -8.41 3.37 4.06
C ALA A 81 -9.55 2.62 3.36
N ALA A 82 -10.79 3.09 3.51
CA ALA A 82 -11.97 2.48 2.93
C ALA A 82 -11.79 2.41 1.40
N SER A 83 -11.17 1.32 0.93
CA SER A 83 -11.08 0.99 -0.48
C SER A 83 -12.51 0.83 -0.92
N GLY A 84 -12.98 1.80 -1.72
CA GLY A 84 -14.33 1.85 -2.25
C GLY A 84 -14.72 0.47 -2.75
N SER A 85 -15.84 0.00 -2.25
CA SER A 85 -16.46 -1.27 -2.58
C SER A 85 -16.31 -1.53 -4.08
N ILE A 86 -15.60 -2.59 -4.46
CA ILE A 86 -15.80 -3.17 -5.79
C ILE A 86 -17.30 -3.46 -5.86
N SER A 87 -18.02 -2.74 -6.72
CA SER A 87 -19.44 -2.93 -6.92
C SER A 87 -19.68 -4.38 -7.32
N SER A 88 -20.26 -5.16 -6.41
CA SER A 88 -20.82 -6.48 -6.75
C SER A 88 -22.10 -6.26 -7.55
N SER A 89 -21.94 -6.00 -8.85
CA SER A 89 -23.04 -5.90 -9.80
C SER A 89 -23.55 -7.28 -10.16
N THR A 90 -24.42 -7.86 -9.32
CA THR A 90 -25.51 -8.77 -9.73
C THR A 90 -26.51 -8.93 -8.58
N SER A 91 -27.34 -7.91 -8.33
CA SER A 91 -28.71 -8.18 -7.87
C SER A 91 -29.62 -7.01 -8.24
N SER A 92 -30.62 -7.30 -9.07
CA SER A 92 -31.68 -6.40 -9.53
C SER A 92 -32.61 -5.90 -8.40
N LEU A 93 -32.39 -6.33 -7.15
CA LEU A 93 -33.27 -6.03 -6.02
C LEU A 93 -32.93 -4.73 -5.28
N ARG A 94 -31.73 -4.16 -5.44
CA ARG A 94 -31.31 -2.96 -4.68
C ARG A 94 -31.63 -1.61 -5.34
N ARG A 95 -32.09 -1.59 -6.59
CA ARG A 95 -32.45 -0.33 -7.28
C ARG A 95 -33.75 0.31 -6.78
N ARG A 96 -34.49 -0.33 -5.86
CA ARG A 96 -35.78 0.16 -5.32
C ARG A 96 -35.68 1.05 -4.07
N ARG A 97 -34.49 1.37 -3.55
CA ARG A 97 -34.35 2.14 -2.29
C ARG A 97 -33.65 3.50 -2.43
N LEU A 98 -33.59 4.07 -3.63
CA LEU A 98 -33.07 5.42 -3.88
C LEU A 98 -34.09 6.21 -4.69
N MET A 99 -35.30 6.33 -4.16
CA MET A 99 -36.29 7.32 -4.57
C MET A 99 -36.79 8.00 -3.30
N GLU A 100 -37.06 9.30 -3.41
CA GLU A 100 -37.49 10.26 -2.38
C GLU A 100 -36.38 10.96 -1.60
N ILE A 101 -35.84 12.00 -2.22
CA ILE A 101 -35.70 13.27 -1.51
C ILE A 101 -36.57 14.25 -2.31
N ALA A 102 -37.73 14.60 -1.77
CA ALA A 102 -38.56 15.68 -2.27
C ALA A 102 -38.10 16.97 -1.57
N GLU A 103 -37.92 18.04 -2.34
CA GLU A 103 -37.60 19.38 -1.87
C GLU A 103 -38.92 20.18 -1.89
N GLU A 104 -39.39 20.64 -0.72
CA GLU A 104 -40.57 21.51 -0.61
C GLU A 104 -40.18 22.96 -0.98
N GLU A 105 -40.99 23.60 -1.84
CA GLU A 105 -40.90 25.03 -2.21
C GLU A 105 -41.29 25.92 -1.02
N GLU A 106 -40.53 26.99 -0.78
CA GLU A 106 -40.90 28.07 0.16
C GLU A 106 -41.28 29.32 -0.65
N GLU A 107 -42.51 29.78 -0.49
CA GLU A 107 -43.06 31.05 -1.00
C GLU A 107 -43.11 32.10 0.12
#